data_AF-A0A924JFY9-F1
#
_entry.id   AF-A0A924JFY9-F1
#
_cell.length_a   1.000
_cell.length_b   1.000
_cell.length_c   1.000
_cell.angle_alpha   90.00
_cell.angle_beta   90.00
_cell.angle_gamma   90.00
#
_symmetry.space_group_name_H-M   'P 1'
#
loop_
_entity.id
_entity.type
_entity.pdbx_description
1 polymer ?
#
loop_
_entity_poly.entity_id
_entity_poly.type
_entity_poly.pdbx_seq_one_letter_code
_entity_poly.pdbx_strand_id
1 'polypeptide(L)'
;MHRFISRALPACTLIASFAVSMASHAADDGLQAAIAGTQRSAANVARDPARHPLETLRFFGIAPTMTVVELKPGGGWYTEILGPYLKPQGRLIAAGDDPASTDAYESKSGQRMIKKFAAAPDTFGKVDVAVFDPPSKLSFAPAGSVDMVLTFRNIHNWIAELDEPGLKQT
;
A
#
# COMPACT_ATOMS: atom_id res chain seq x y z
N MET A 1 64.05 3.24 -16.56
CA MET A 1 62.91 2.33 -16.85
C MET A 1 61.71 2.79 -16.03
N HIS A 2 60.75 3.49 -16.63
CA HIS A 2 59.51 3.93 -15.97
C HIS A 2 58.34 3.42 -16.82
N ARG A 3 57.51 2.55 -16.26
CA ARG A 3 56.24 2.13 -16.87
C ARG A 3 55.11 2.86 -16.15
N PHE A 4 54.42 3.73 -16.88
CA PHE A 4 53.17 4.36 -16.46
C PHE A 4 52.05 3.32 -16.44
N ILE A 5 51.35 3.21 -15.31
CA ILE A 5 50.09 2.46 -15.20
C ILE A 5 48.95 3.46 -15.37
N SER A 6 48.32 3.48 -16.56
CA SER A 6 47.08 4.22 -16.78
C SER A 6 45.93 3.51 -16.05
N ARG A 7 45.44 4.11 -14.96
CA ARG A 7 44.17 3.72 -14.32
C ARG A 7 43.04 4.44 -15.09
N ALA A 8 42.30 3.70 -15.91
CA ALA A 8 41.01 4.18 -16.39
C ALA A 8 40.03 4.22 -15.20
N LEU A 9 39.48 5.40 -14.89
CA LEU A 9 38.41 5.55 -13.91
C LEU A 9 37.07 5.03 -14.48
N PRO A 10 36.19 4.44 -13.64
CA PRO A 10 34.91 3.92 -14.09
C PRO A 10 33.91 5.08 -14.28
N ALA A 11 33.63 5.45 -15.53
CA ALA A 11 32.60 6.44 -15.87
C ALA A 11 31.15 5.93 -15.65
N CYS A 12 30.97 4.68 -15.21
CA CYS A 12 29.66 4.02 -15.11
C CYS A 12 28.88 4.35 -13.81
N THR A 13 29.55 4.84 -12.77
CA THR A 13 28.93 5.03 -11.44
C THR A 13 28.12 6.33 -11.30
N LEU A 14 28.39 7.35 -12.14
CA LEU A 14 27.75 8.67 -12.04
C LEU A 14 26.34 8.73 -12.68
N ILE A 15 26.05 7.90 -13.68
CA ILE A 15 24.76 7.93 -14.40
C ILE A 15 23.63 7.30 -13.55
N ALA A 16 23.93 6.26 -12.76
CA ALA A 16 22.92 5.57 -11.95
C ALA A 16 22.33 6.47 -10.83
N SER A 17 23.13 7.37 -10.24
CA SER A 17 22.69 8.21 -9.12
C SER A 17 21.69 9.30 -9.53
N PHE A 18 21.79 9.81 -10.77
CA PHE A 18 20.88 10.84 -11.27
C PHE A 18 19.49 10.26 -11.60
N ALA A 19 19.45 9.05 -12.17
CA ALA A 19 18.20 8.36 -12.51
C ALA A 19 17.36 8.02 -11.26
N VAL A 20 18.00 7.59 -10.17
CA VAL A 20 17.31 7.28 -8.90
C VAL A 20 16.67 8.52 -8.29
N SER A 21 17.37 9.66 -8.29
CA SER A 21 16.85 10.92 -7.75
C SER A 21 15.63 11.44 -8.54
N MET A 22 15.64 11.35 -9.87
CA MET A 22 14.49 11.74 -10.70
C MET A 22 13.27 10.85 -10.46
N ALA A 23 13.48 9.54 -10.32
CA ALA A 23 12.41 8.59 -10.04
C ALA A 23 11.77 8.83 -8.66
N SER A 24 12.57 9.14 -7.63
CA SER A 24 12.06 9.46 -6.30
C SER A 24 11.26 10.76 -6.27
N HIS A 25 11.70 11.79 -6.99
CA HIS A 25 10.95 13.05 -7.11
C HIS A 25 9.62 12.85 -7.85
N ALA A 26 9.62 12.10 -8.96
CA ALA A 26 8.39 11.81 -9.68
C ALA A 26 7.39 10.98 -8.86
N ALA A 27 7.88 10.05 -8.04
CA ALA A 27 7.06 9.30 -7.09
C ALA A 27 6.44 10.22 -6.02
N ASP A 28 7.24 11.12 -5.44
CA ASP A 28 6.76 12.11 -4.48
C ASP A 28 5.71 13.06 -5.08
N ASP A 29 5.93 13.56 -6.30
CA ASP A 29 4.98 14.43 -7.01
C ASP A 29 3.65 13.69 -7.27
N GLY A 30 3.73 12.44 -7.73
CA GLY A 30 2.55 11.59 -7.94
C GLY A 30 1.79 11.32 -6.64
N LEU A 31 2.50 11.08 -5.54
CA LEU A 31 1.91 10.85 -4.24
C LEU A 31 1.23 12.11 -3.69
N GLN A 32 1.88 13.27 -3.80
CA GLN A 32 1.29 14.57 -3.43
C GLN A 32 0.03 14.86 -4.25
N ALA A 33 0.05 14.59 -5.56
CA ALA A 33 -1.10 14.74 -6.43
C ALA A 33 -2.28 13.84 -6.01
N ALA A 34 -2.00 12.58 -5.64
CA ALA A 34 -3.04 11.68 -5.14
C ALA A 34 -3.65 12.15 -3.81
N ILE A 35 -2.81 12.69 -2.90
CA ILE A 35 -3.24 13.24 -1.60
C ILE A 35 -4.10 14.49 -1.77
N ALA A 36 -3.70 15.41 -2.67
CA ALA A 36 -4.41 16.65 -2.96
C ALA A 36 -5.59 16.48 -3.94
N GLY A 37 -5.84 15.24 -4.39
CA GLY A 37 -6.80 14.95 -5.45
C GLY A 37 -8.25 15.25 -5.04
N THR A 38 -8.99 15.86 -5.96
CA THR A 38 -10.40 16.26 -5.77
C THR A 38 -11.37 15.09 -5.65
N GLN A 39 -10.95 13.88 -6.02
CA GLN A 39 -11.72 12.65 -5.87
C GLN A 39 -11.89 12.22 -4.41
N ARG A 40 -11.04 12.74 -3.50
CA ARG A 40 -11.07 12.40 -2.08
C ARG A 40 -12.24 13.07 -1.38
N SER A 41 -12.84 12.37 -0.43
CA SER A 41 -13.95 12.94 0.34
C SER A 41 -13.44 14.04 1.28
N ALA A 42 -14.19 15.14 1.39
CA ALA A 42 -13.83 16.26 2.27
C ALA A 42 -13.61 15.82 3.73
N ALA A 43 -14.41 14.85 4.20
CA ALA A 43 -14.26 14.26 5.52
C ALA A 43 -12.93 13.50 5.71
N ASN A 44 -12.41 12.86 4.66
CA ASN A 44 -11.12 12.19 4.71
C ASN A 44 -9.97 13.21 4.64
N VAL A 45 -10.04 14.19 3.73
CA VAL A 45 -9.04 15.27 3.60
C VAL A 45 -8.87 16.03 4.91
N ALA A 46 -9.96 16.31 5.63
CA ALA A 46 -9.91 17.00 6.93
C ALA A 46 -9.09 16.27 8.01
N ARG A 47 -8.76 14.99 7.80
CA ARG A 47 -7.97 14.17 8.73
C ARG A 47 -6.51 14.08 8.36
N ASP A 48 -6.11 14.56 7.18
CA ASP A 48 -4.73 14.53 6.70
C ASP A 48 -3.75 15.18 7.69
N PRO A 49 -4.04 16.34 8.32
CA PRO A 49 -3.09 16.97 9.24
C PRO A 49 -2.76 16.11 10.47
N ALA A 50 -3.66 15.22 10.89
CA ALA A 50 -3.42 14.32 12.02
C ALA A 50 -2.88 12.95 11.58
N ARG A 51 -2.91 12.66 10.28
CA ARG A 51 -2.52 11.36 9.70
C ARG A 51 -1.22 11.42 8.91
N HIS A 52 -0.79 12.60 8.49
CA HIS A 52 0.47 12.84 7.77
C HIS A 52 0.67 11.82 6.61
N PRO A 53 -0.26 11.76 5.63
CA PRO A 53 -0.22 10.71 4.61
C PRO A 53 1.04 10.75 3.77
N LEU A 54 1.53 11.94 3.41
CA LEU A 54 2.73 12.09 2.59
C LEU A 54 3.94 11.54 3.33
N GLU A 55 4.15 11.99 4.56
CA GLU A 55 5.28 11.60 5.38
C GLU A 55 5.24 10.10 5.71
N THR A 56 4.05 9.58 6.04
CA THR A 56 3.86 8.16 6.37
C THR A 56 4.17 7.27 5.16
N LEU A 57 3.59 7.58 4.00
CA LEU A 57 3.74 6.77 2.80
C LEU A 57 5.16 6.91 2.22
N ARG A 58 5.76 8.10 2.28
CA ARG A 58 7.18 8.32 1.94
C ARG A 58 8.09 7.53 2.86
N PHE A 59 7.82 7.49 4.17
CA PHE A 59 8.61 6.72 5.13
C PHE A 59 8.60 5.23 4.79
N PHE A 60 7.47 4.68 4.33
CA PHE A 60 7.41 3.30 3.86
C PHE A 60 8.08 3.06 2.51
N GLY A 61 8.46 4.11 1.79
CA GLY A 61 9.13 4.01 0.50
C GLY A 61 8.21 3.47 -0.60
N ILE A 62 6.90 3.76 -0.52
CA ILE A 62 5.95 3.27 -1.52
C ILE A 62 6.23 3.88 -2.90
N ALA A 63 6.36 3.03 -3.92
CA ALA A 63 6.58 3.43 -5.30
C ALA A 63 5.32 3.18 -6.15
N PRO A 64 5.08 4.00 -7.20
CA PRO A 64 3.85 3.91 -8.00
C PRO A 64 3.76 2.63 -8.84
N THR A 65 4.86 1.87 -8.97
CA THR A 65 4.95 0.61 -9.71
C THR A 65 4.69 -0.63 -8.85
N MET A 66 4.52 -0.47 -7.53
CA MET A 66 4.39 -1.60 -6.61
C MET A 66 3.03 -2.30 -6.73
N THR A 67 3.02 -3.60 -6.48
CA THR A 67 1.83 -4.29 -5.98
C THR A 67 1.78 -4.11 -4.46
N VAL A 68 0.72 -3.46 -3.98
CA VAL A 68 0.51 -3.14 -2.58
C VAL A 68 -0.76 -3.81 -2.07
N VAL A 69 -0.70 -4.43 -0.89
CA VAL A 69 -1.86 -4.89 -0.15
C VAL A 69 -2.18 -3.91 0.98
N GLU A 70 -3.41 -3.42 1.06
CA GLU A 70 -3.94 -2.70 2.23
C GLU A 70 -4.80 -3.65 3.07
N LEU A 71 -4.33 -4.00 4.27
CA LEU A 71 -5.05 -4.85 5.21
C LEU A 71 -6.09 -4.06 6.01
N LYS A 72 -7.32 -4.60 6.07
CA LYS A 72 -8.50 -4.03 6.73
C LYS A 72 -8.62 -2.51 6.43
N PRO A 73 -8.89 -2.11 5.17
CA PRO A 73 -8.93 -0.70 4.74
C PRO A 73 -10.04 0.12 5.41
N GLY A 74 -11.01 -0.56 6.04
CA GLY A 74 -12.12 0.05 6.75
C GLY A 74 -12.91 1.01 5.85
N GLY A 75 -12.93 2.29 6.23
CA GLY A 75 -13.60 3.35 5.47
C GLY A 75 -12.91 3.74 4.15
N GLY A 76 -11.75 3.17 3.82
CA GLY A 76 -11.03 3.43 2.57
C GLY A 76 -10.22 4.73 2.55
N TRP A 77 -9.86 5.28 3.72
CA TRP A 77 -9.15 6.56 3.80
C TRP A 77 -7.81 6.55 3.06
N TYR A 78 -7.01 5.50 3.26
CA TYR A 78 -5.75 5.32 2.52
C TYR A 78 -6.03 4.85 1.10
N THR A 79 -7.07 4.04 0.88
CA THR A 79 -7.49 3.59 -0.45
C THR A 79 -7.78 4.76 -1.41
N GLU A 80 -8.37 5.87 -0.94
CA GLU A 80 -8.59 7.10 -1.75
C GLU A 80 -7.29 7.75 -2.26
N ILE A 81 -6.15 7.43 -1.63
CA ILE A 81 -4.81 7.90 -2.03
C ILE A 81 -4.09 6.80 -2.82
N LEU A 82 -3.99 5.60 -2.25
CA LEU A 82 -3.25 4.46 -2.81
C LEU A 82 -3.81 4.03 -4.16
N GLY A 83 -5.14 4.02 -4.31
CA GLY A 83 -5.80 3.59 -5.53
C GLY A 83 -5.39 4.45 -6.73
N PRO A 84 -5.64 5.77 -6.71
CA PRO A 84 -5.18 6.67 -7.75
C PRO A 84 -3.66 6.69 -7.95
N TYR A 85 -2.87 6.62 -6.87
CA TYR A 85 -1.40 6.64 -6.95
C TYR A 85 -0.82 5.41 -7.69
N LEU A 86 -1.36 4.22 -7.42
CA LEU A 86 -0.87 2.97 -7.99
C LEU A 86 -1.53 2.62 -9.33
N LYS A 87 -2.73 3.15 -9.63
CA LYS A 87 -3.50 2.83 -10.85
C LYS A 87 -2.69 2.87 -12.17
N PRO A 88 -1.76 3.81 -12.41
CA PRO A 88 -1.08 3.90 -13.70
C PRO A 88 -0.09 2.77 -13.98
N GLN A 89 0.63 2.27 -12.96
CA GLN A 89 1.80 1.39 -13.15
C GLN A 89 1.91 0.25 -12.13
N GLY A 90 1.17 0.34 -11.03
CA GLY A 90 1.16 -0.63 -9.95
C GLY A 90 -0.20 -1.30 -9.80
N ARG A 91 -0.43 -1.85 -8.61
CA ARG A 91 -1.67 -2.57 -8.29
C ARG A 91 -1.99 -2.42 -6.81
N LEU A 92 -3.25 -2.12 -6.50
CA LEU A 92 -3.76 -2.11 -5.13
C LEU A 92 -4.67 -3.32 -4.90
N ILE A 93 -4.37 -4.08 -3.86
CA ILE A 93 -5.22 -5.16 -3.34
C ILE A 93 -5.75 -4.71 -1.97
N ALA A 94 -7.05 -4.51 -1.84
CA ALA A 94 -7.70 -4.25 -0.57
C ALA A 94 -8.13 -5.59 0.07
N ALA A 95 -7.50 -5.97 1.17
CA ALA A 95 -7.78 -7.23 1.85
C ALA A 95 -8.57 -6.99 3.14
N GLY A 96 -9.81 -7.48 3.20
CA GLY A 96 -10.71 -7.24 4.33
C GLY A 96 -11.46 -8.50 4.77
N ASP A 97 -12.50 -8.30 5.58
CA ASP A 97 -13.32 -9.39 6.15
C ASP A 97 -13.92 -10.27 5.04
N ASP A 98 -14.11 -11.56 5.31
CA ASP A 98 -14.69 -12.48 4.33
C ASP A 98 -16.18 -12.17 4.11
N PRO A 99 -16.63 -11.78 2.90
CA PRO A 99 -18.06 -11.58 2.61
C PRO A 99 -18.92 -12.84 2.83
N ALA A 100 -18.31 -14.01 2.86
CA ALA A 100 -18.91 -15.31 3.14
C ALA A 100 -18.61 -15.82 4.58
N SER A 101 -18.11 -14.97 5.48
CA SER A 101 -17.92 -15.35 6.89
C SER A 101 -19.23 -15.84 7.51
N THR A 102 -19.13 -16.79 8.43
CA THR A 102 -20.25 -17.20 9.28
C THR A 102 -20.58 -16.16 10.33
N ASP A 103 -19.63 -15.27 10.66
CA ASP A 103 -19.91 -14.10 11.49
C ASP A 103 -20.66 -13.04 10.68
N ALA A 104 -21.80 -12.61 11.20
CA ALA A 104 -22.69 -11.69 10.49
C ALA A 104 -22.13 -10.27 10.37
N TYR A 105 -21.24 -9.86 11.27
CA TYR A 105 -20.59 -8.55 11.20
C TYR A 105 -19.51 -8.56 10.13
N GLU A 106 -18.62 -9.56 10.14
CA GLU A 106 -17.56 -9.75 9.15
C GLU A 106 -18.12 -9.90 7.74
N SER A 107 -19.11 -10.77 7.56
CA SER A 107 -19.78 -10.97 6.25
C SER A 107 -20.34 -9.67 5.70
N LYS A 108 -21.08 -8.92 6.52
CA LYS A 108 -21.61 -7.61 6.10
C LYS A 108 -20.49 -6.60 5.83
N SER A 109 -19.40 -6.64 6.59
CA SER A 109 -18.26 -5.75 6.43
C SER A 109 -17.51 -6.00 5.12
N GLY A 110 -17.20 -7.25 4.79
CA GLY A 110 -16.61 -7.65 3.51
C GLY A 110 -17.50 -7.27 2.32
N GLN A 111 -18.80 -7.55 2.40
CA GLN A 111 -19.76 -7.16 1.36
C GLN A 111 -19.84 -5.63 1.17
N ARG A 112 -19.85 -4.85 2.27
CA ARG A 112 -19.83 -3.39 2.20
C ARG A 112 -18.56 -2.87 1.54
N MET A 113 -17.41 -3.45 1.86
CA MET A 113 -16.12 -3.08 1.27
C MET A 113 -16.13 -3.31 -0.25
N ILE A 114 -16.51 -4.51 -0.70
CA ILE A 114 -16.61 -4.85 -2.13
C ILE A 114 -17.55 -3.87 -2.85
N LYS A 115 -18.77 -3.68 -2.32
CA LYS A 115 -19.75 -2.78 -2.92
C LYS A 115 -19.23 -1.34 -2.99
N LYS A 116 -18.55 -0.87 -1.95
CA LYS A 116 -18.01 0.49 -1.88
C LYS A 116 -16.98 0.76 -2.96
N PHE A 117 -16.00 -0.13 -3.14
CA PHE A 117 -14.96 0.07 -4.14
C PHE A 117 -15.50 -0.08 -5.57
N ALA A 118 -16.40 -1.04 -5.80
CA ALA A 118 -17.05 -1.19 -7.11
C ALA A 118 -17.94 0.00 -7.50
N ALA A 119 -18.57 0.67 -6.53
CA ALA A 119 -19.50 1.77 -6.79
C ALA A 119 -18.81 3.13 -7.06
N ALA A 120 -17.52 3.28 -6.74
CA ALA A 120 -16.84 4.57 -6.84
C ALA A 120 -15.43 4.45 -7.48
N PRO A 121 -15.34 3.96 -8.74
CA PRO A 121 -14.06 3.82 -9.45
C PRO A 121 -13.36 5.16 -9.69
N ASP A 122 -14.08 6.28 -9.74
CA ASP A 122 -13.49 7.62 -9.88
C ASP A 122 -12.75 8.05 -8.60
N THR A 123 -13.17 7.55 -7.43
CA THR A 123 -12.54 7.80 -6.13
C THR A 123 -11.39 6.84 -5.86
N PHE A 124 -11.63 5.53 -6.06
CA PHE A 124 -10.70 4.49 -5.63
C PHE A 124 -9.80 3.97 -6.77
N GLY A 125 -10.08 4.32 -8.02
CA GLY A 125 -9.38 3.74 -9.16
C GLY A 125 -9.70 2.25 -9.33
N LYS A 126 -8.71 1.48 -9.78
CA LYS A 126 -8.80 0.02 -9.88
C LYS A 126 -8.30 -0.61 -8.59
N VAL A 127 -9.20 -1.22 -7.83
CA VAL A 127 -8.89 -1.91 -6.58
C VAL A 127 -9.27 -3.38 -6.73
N ASP A 128 -8.29 -4.27 -6.63
CA ASP A 128 -8.55 -5.70 -6.49
C ASP A 128 -8.94 -5.99 -5.04
N VAL A 129 -9.86 -6.92 -4.81
CA VAL A 129 -10.34 -7.24 -3.45
C VAL A 129 -9.93 -8.66 -3.08
N ALA A 130 -9.41 -8.82 -1.86
CA ALA A 130 -9.04 -10.11 -1.29
C ALA A 130 -9.60 -10.28 0.13
N VAL A 131 -9.52 -11.51 0.64
CA VAL A 131 -9.93 -11.82 2.02
C VAL A 131 -8.69 -11.84 2.92
N PHE A 132 -8.79 -11.14 4.03
CA PHE A 132 -7.87 -11.21 5.17
C PHE A 132 -8.71 -11.29 6.45
N ASP A 133 -8.79 -12.51 6.99
CA ASP A 133 -9.64 -12.88 8.11
C ASP A 133 -8.90 -13.82 9.06
N PRO A 134 -8.02 -13.27 9.92
CA PRO A 134 -7.31 -14.05 10.93
C PRO A 134 -8.26 -14.85 11.84
N PRO A 135 -7.80 -15.98 12.40
CA PRO A 135 -6.49 -16.60 12.17
C PRO A 135 -6.43 -17.47 10.89
N SER A 136 -7.58 -17.78 10.29
CA SER A 136 -7.67 -18.90 9.33
C SER A 136 -7.51 -18.51 7.86
N LYS A 137 -7.78 -17.25 7.48
CA LYS A 137 -7.73 -16.79 6.08
C LYS A 137 -6.70 -15.69 5.91
N LEU A 138 -5.46 -16.10 5.65
CA LEU A 138 -4.31 -15.20 5.51
C LEU A 138 -3.77 -15.11 4.07
N SER A 139 -4.35 -15.86 3.12
CA SER A 139 -3.90 -15.88 1.72
C SER A 139 -4.60 -14.81 0.89
N PHE A 140 -4.20 -13.54 1.09
CA PHE A 140 -4.74 -12.39 0.34
C PHE A 140 -4.02 -12.11 -0.98
N ALA A 141 -2.89 -12.77 -1.24
CA ALA A 141 -2.16 -12.69 -2.50
C ALA A 141 -1.29 -13.94 -2.71
N PRO A 142 -0.91 -14.28 -3.95
CA PRO A 142 0.08 -15.32 -4.22
C PRO A 142 1.43 -15.04 -3.53
N ALA A 143 2.11 -16.09 -3.08
CA ALA A 143 3.43 -15.96 -2.45
C ALA A 143 4.44 -15.28 -3.39
N GLY A 144 5.20 -14.32 -2.86
CA GLY A 144 6.22 -13.57 -3.62
C GLY A 144 5.67 -12.61 -4.68
N SER A 145 4.37 -12.29 -4.66
CA SER A 145 3.72 -11.45 -5.68
C SER A 145 3.40 -10.00 -5.27
N VAL A 146 3.74 -9.63 -4.03
CA VAL A 146 3.43 -8.33 -3.42
C VAL A 146 4.72 -7.68 -2.97
N ASP A 147 4.90 -6.40 -3.30
CA ASP A 147 6.07 -5.61 -2.93
C ASP A 147 5.92 -5.00 -1.53
N MET A 148 4.68 -4.71 -1.10
CA MET A 148 4.40 -4.08 0.18
C MET A 148 3.04 -4.50 0.75
N VAL A 149 3.00 -4.78 2.05
CA VAL A 149 1.76 -4.98 2.82
C VAL A 149 1.65 -3.87 3.85
N LEU A 150 0.55 -3.12 3.81
CA LEU A 150 0.26 -1.99 4.69
C LEU A 150 -0.89 -2.34 5.63
N THR A 151 -0.73 -1.99 6.89
CA THR A 151 -1.81 -2.00 7.89
C THR A 151 -1.81 -0.68 8.64
N PHE A 152 -3.00 -0.12 8.85
CA PHE A 152 -3.16 1.19 9.46
C PHE A 152 -4.16 1.14 10.59
N ARG A 153 -3.66 1.31 11.82
CA ARG A 153 -4.50 1.46 13.02
C ARG A 153 -5.53 0.33 13.18
N ASN A 154 -5.18 -0.89 12.79
CA ASN A 154 -6.09 -2.04 12.88
C ASN A 154 -5.46 -3.31 13.46
N ILE A 155 -4.12 -3.37 13.62
CA ILE A 155 -3.44 -4.55 14.21
C ILE A 155 -4.05 -4.97 15.55
N HIS A 156 -4.41 -3.99 16.39
CA HIS A 156 -5.01 -4.25 17.71
C HIS A 156 -6.35 -4.98 17.67
N ASN A 157 -7.01 -5.07 16.50
CA ASN A 157 -8.29 -5.75 16.36
C ASN A 157 -8.15 -7.28 16.30
N TRP A 158 -7.02 -7.78 15.81
CA TRP A 158 -6.86 -9.20 15.44
C TRP A 158 -5.54 -9.81 15.94
N ILE A 159 -4.68 -9.04 16.63
CA ILE A 159 -3.41 -9.56 17.14
C ILE A 159 -3.60 -10.70 18.15
N ALA A 160 -4.63 -10.62 19.01
CA ALA A 160 -4.93 -11.69 19.98
C ALA A 160 -5.42 -12.98 19.31
N GLU A 161 -5.98 -12.89 18.09
CA GLU A 161 -6.44 -14.04 17.32
C GLU A 161 -5.26 -14.77 16.66
N LEU A 162 -4.12 -14.10 16.48
CA LEU A 162 -2.89 -14.68 15.97
C LEU A 162 -2.07 -15.43 17.03
N ASP A 163 -2.35 -15.21 18.32
CA ASP A 163 -1.65 -15.86 19.44
C ASP A 163 -2.18 -17.28 19.68
N GLU A 164 -1.86 -18.18 18.73
CA GLU A 164 -1.81 -19.64 18.87
C GLU A 164 -0.34 -20.09 18.57
N PRO A 165 0.15 -21.22 19.10
CA PRO A 165 1.48 -21.42 19.68
C PRO A 165 2.67 -21.50 18.69
N GLY A 166 2.87 -20.49 17.85
CA GLY A 166 4.01 -20.37 16.93
C GLY A 166 4.93 -19.17 17.18
N LEU A 167 4.54 -18.25 18.06
CA LEU A 167 5.24 -16.98 18.30
C LEU A 167 5.52 -16.72 19.79
N LYS A 168 5.88 -17.75 20.57
CA LYS A 168 6.55 -17.49 21.84
C LYS A 168 7.95 -16.97 21.54
N GLN A 169 8.19 -15.70 21.89
CA GLN A 169 9.55 -15.16 21.98
C GLN A 169 10.38 -16.11 22.84
N THR A 170 11.42 -16.67 22.25
CA THR A 170 12.52 -17.36 22.94
C THR A 170 13.32 -16.38 23.77
#